data_AF-A0A6P4A5S3-F1
#
_entry.id   AF-A0A6P4A5S3-F1
#
_cell.length_a   1.000
_cell.length_b   1.000
_cell.length_c   1.000
_cell.angle_alpha   90.00
_cell.angle_beta   90.00
_cell.angle_gamma   90.00
#
_symmetry.space_group_name_H-M   'P 1'
#
loop_
_entity.id
_entity.type
_entity.pdbx_description
1 polymer ?
#
loop_
_entity_poly.entity_id
_entity_poly.type
_entity_poly.pdbx_seq_one_letter_code
_entity_poly.pdbx_strand_id
1 'polypeptide(L)'
;MITFYPIWMETGNLYIAPPEVLRCQEEQNNQTAKPNHPDQCIGPDVHFNSILAVDIDSGKIIWSRQLGGYDVFYYACFIPNNPDCPPGPNLTADFGEAPMLLTIHPNGRRRDIAVAVQKSGFAWALDRDNGDIVWFKLAGPGGIIGGGIWGAATDGRSVFTNIANSNNEKFTLAPSNLTTTAGAWVALDANSGNILWSTANPSNDNAMGPVTAANGVVFAGSVAPNGPIYAMSAKTGKILWSNNTGATVYGGVSAGYGCIYLGNGYIYIYLAQ
;
A
#
# COMPACT_ATOMS: atom_id res chain seq x y z
N MET A 1 -20.81 -30.30 -0.29
CA MET A 1 -20.31 -29.00 -0.80
C MET A 1 -19.01 -28.72 -0.09
N ILE A 2 -17.88 -28.92 -0.77
CA ILE A 2 -16.57 -28.54 -0.23
C ILE A 2 -16.39 -27.07 -0.61
N THR A 3 -16.44 -26.20 0.39
CA THR A 3 -16.22 -24.77 0.20
C THR A 3 -14.71 -24.55 0.14
N PHE A 4 -14.19 -24.19 -1.03
CA PHE A 4 -12.78 -23.82 -1.21
C PHE A 4 -12.55 -22.44 -0.60
N TYR A 5 -11.59 -22.33 0.32
CA TYR A 5 -11.15 -21.07 0.92
C TYR A 5 -9.77 -20.72 0.35
N PRO A 6 -9.69 -19.91 -0.73
CA PRO A 6 -8.38 -19.50 -1.23
C PRO A 6 -7.66 -18.57 -0.24
N ILE A 7 -6.33 -18.63 -0.25
CA ILE A 7 -5.44 -17.67 0.43
C ILE A 7 -5.03 -16.61 -0.58
N TRP A 8 -4.95 -15.36 -0.14
CA TRP A 8 -4.46 -14.25 -0.96
C TRP A 8 -3.13 -13.74 -0.45
N MET A 9 -2.23 -13.48 -1.38
CA MET A 9 -0.91 -12.95 -1.08
C MET A 9 -0.57 -11.84 -2.06
N GLU A 10 0.25 -10.93 -1.58
CA GLU A 10 0.90 -9.89 -2.35
C GLU A 10 2.39 -10.26 -2.51
N THR A 11 2.96 -9.94 -3.66
CA THR A 11 4.36 -10.25 -3.96
C THR A 11 5.21 -9.00 -4.11
N GLY A 12 6.44 -9.07 -3.61
CA GLY A 12 7.43 -8.01 -3.70
C GLY A 12 8.24 -7.99 -5.00
N ASN A 13 9.32 -7.21 -4.97
CA ASN A 13 10.24 -6.98 -6.08
C ASN A 13 11.01 -8.21 -6.55
N LEU A 14 11.42 -8.16 -7.83
CA LEU A 14 12.48 -9.00 -8.38
C LEU A 14 13.84 -8.32 -8.13
N TYR A 15 14.84 -9.04 -7.62
CA TYR A 15 16.17 -8.49 -7.33
C TYR A 15 17.23 -8.84 -8.40
N ILE A 16 16.94 -9.80 -9.28
CA ILE A 16 17.81 -10.27 -10.35
C ILE A 16 16.92 -10.69 -11.52
N ALA A 17 17.20 -10.20 -12.73
CA ALA A 17 16.49 -10.57 -13.96
C ALA A 17 17.48 -11.11 -15.01
N PRO A 18 17.09 -12.12 -15.82
CA PRO A 18 17.91 -12.58 -16.94
C PRO A 18 18.18 -11.45 -17.97
N PRO A 19 19.31 -11.46 -18.70
CA PRO A 19 19.66 -10.43 -19.68
C PRO A 19 18.60 -10.21 -20.76
N GLU A 20 17.89 -11.26 -21.17
CA GLU A 20 16.81 -11.18 -22.14
C GLU A 20 15.60 -10.38 -21.64
N VAL A 21 15.29 -10.47 -20.34
CA VAL A 21 14.24 -9.71 -19.67
C VAL A 21 14.66 -8.24 -19.56
N LEU A 22 15.91 -7.98 -19.16
CA LEU A 22 16.47 -6.63 -19.08
C LEU A 22 16.48 -5.93 -20.45
N ARG A 23 16.84 -6.64 -21.53
CA ARG A 23 16.85 -6.06 -22.88
C ARG A 23 15.43 -5.78 -23.40
N CYS A 24 14.50 -6.71 -23.20
CA CYS A 24 13.09 -6.48 -23.51
C CYS A 24 12.56 -5.25 -22.74
N GLN A 25 13.00 -5.09 -21.49
CA GLN A 25 12.61 -3.96 -20.67
C GLN A 25 13.16 -2.62 -21.18
N GLU A 26 14.43 -2.56 -21.55
CA GLU A 26 15.03 -1.36 -22.17
C GLU A 26 14.28 -0.97 -23.46
N GLU A 27 13.86 -1.96 -24.24
CA GLU A 27 13.06 -1.75 -25.46
C GLU A 27 11.67 -1.20 -25.15
N GLN A 28 10.99 -1.68 -24.10
CA GLN A 28 9.70 -1.14 -23.66
C GLN A 28 9.82 0.28 -23.06
N ASN A 29 10.84 0.55 -22.24
CA ASN A 29 11.04 1.85 -21.59
C ASN A 29 11.31 3.00 -22.58
N ASN A 30 11.86 2.68 -23.75
CA ASN A 30 12.08 3.63 -24.83
C ASN A 30 10.81 3.92 -25.65
N GLN A 31 9.69 3.24 -25.37
CA GLN A 31 8.41 3.51 -26.02
C GLN A 31 7.68 4.65 -25.32
N THR A 32 7.28 5.65 -26.09
CA THR A 32 6.49 6.79 -25.61
C THR A 32 4.98 6.51 -25.58
N ALA A 33 4.55 5.36 -26.11
CA ALA A 33 3.17 4.91 -26.09
C ALA A 33 2.85 4.16 -24.79
N LYS A 34 1.67 4.39 -24.23
CA LYS A 34 1.22 3.65 -23.04
C LYS A 34 1.08 2.15 -23.37
N PRO A 35 1.60 1.24 -22.53
CA PRO A 35 1.41 -0.20 -22.73
C PRO A 35 -0.08 -0.54 -22.81
N ASN A 36 -0.47 -1.28 -23.85
CA ASN A 36 -1.85 -1.71 -24.11
C ASN A 36 -2.05 -3.24 -23.94
N HIS A 37 -0.99 -3.94 -23.53
CA HIS A 37 -0.96 -5.38 -23.28
C HIS A 37 -0.23 -5.65 -21.95
N PRO A 38 -0.44 -6.82 -21.31
CA PRO A 38 0.35 -7.27 -20.17
C PRO A 38 1.84 -7.27 -20.49
N ASP A 39 2.68 -7.12 -19.46
CA ASP A 39 4.13 -7.07 -19.64
C ASP A 39 4.63 -8.30 -20.40
N GLN A 40 5.22 -8.06 -21.57
CA GLN A 40 5.72 -9.09 -22.48
C GLN A 40 7.13 -9.57 -22.11
N CYS A 41 7.79 -8.87 -21.19
CA CYS A 41 9.17 -9.13 -20.81
C CYS A 41 9.31 -10.21 -19.75
N ILE A 42 8.20 -10.72 -19.21
CA ILE A 42 8.21 -11.72 -18.15
C ILE A 42 7.47 -13.00 -18.57
N GLY A 43 7.95 -14.14 -18.06
CA GLY A 43 7.29 -15.42 -18.27
C GLY A 43 5.94 -15.48 -17.55
N PRO A 44 4.99 -16.31 -18.02
CA PRO A 44 3.66 -16.41 -17.41
C PRO A 44 3.67 -16.91 -15.96
N ASP A 45 4.75 -17.58 -15.53
CA ASP A 45 4.94 -18.11 -14.17
C ASP A 45 5.60 -17.08 -13.22
N VAL A 46 5.84 -15.86 -13.70
CA VAL A 46 6.47 -14.79 -12.93
C VAL A 46 5.37 -13.88 -12.37
N HIS A 47 5.26 -13.84 -11.04
CA HIS A 47 4.16 -13.17 -10.34
C HIS A 47 4.64 -12.07 -9.38
N PHE A 48 5.72 -11.34 -9.67
CA PHE A 48 6.09 -10.16 -8.86
C PHE A 48 5.08 -9.01 -9.07
N ASN A 49 5.03 -8.04 -8.14
CA ASN A 49 4.07 -6.91 -8.15
C ASN A 49 2.63 -7.34 -8.43
N SER A 50 2.25 -8.50 -7.91
CA SER A 50 0.97 -9.13 -8.16
C SER A 50 0.18 -9.31 -6.88
N ILE A 51 -1.13 -9.31 -7.03
CA ILE A 51 -2.03 -9.97 -6.09
C ILE A 51 -2.31 -11.36 -6.67
N LEU A 52 -2.20 -12.38 -5.84
CA LEU A 52 -2.43 -13.76 -6.25
C LEU A 52 -3.37 -14.49 -5.30
N ALA A 53 -4.22 -15.35 -5.86
CA ALA A 53 -5.09 -16.25 -5.13
C ALA A 53 -4.58 -17.68 -5.28
N VAL A 54 -4.46 -18.37 -4.15
CA VAL A 54 -3.90 -19.71 -4.05
C VAL A 54 -4.92 -20.63 -3.38
N ASP A 55 -5.06 -21.84 -3.90
CA ASP A 55 -5.83 -22.89 -3.25
C ASP A 55 -5.14 -23.32 -1.93
N ILE A 56 -5.87 -23.26 -0.81
CA ILE A 56 -5.30 -23.52 0.52
C ILE A 56 -4.81 -24.96 0.71
N ASP A 57 -5.45 -25.92 0.04
CA ASP A 57 -5.16 -27.35 0.22
C ASP A 57 -3.97 -27.80 -0.65
N SER A 58 -3.89 -27.29 -1.88
CA SER A 58 -2.87 -27.71 -2.85
C SER A 58 -1.74 -26.73 -3.08
N GLY A 59 -1.87 -25.48 -2.64
CA GLY A 59 -0.91 -24.42 -2.93
C GLY A 59 -0.87 -23.97 -4.39
N LYS A 60 -1.83 -24.42 -5.23
CA LYS A 60 -1.88 -24.03 -6.64
C LYS A 60 -2.44 -22.63 -6.81
N ILE A 61 -1.81 -21.83 -7.67
CA ILE A 61 -2.32 -20.52 -8.06
C ILE A 61 -3.62 -20.72 -8.87
N ILE A 62 -4.69 -20.08 -8.41
CA ILE A 62 -5.99 -20.05 -9.08
C ILE A 62 -6.00 -18.93 -10.12
N TRP A 63 -5.54 -17.75 -9.71
CA TRP A 63 -5.30 -16.61 -10.57
C TRP A 63 -4.21 -15.71 -9.97
N SER A 64 -3.55 -14.94 -10.84
CA SER A 64 -2.60 -13.91 -10.47
C SER A 64 -2.84 -12.68 -11.34
N ARG A 65 -2.79 -11.49 -10.75
CA ARG A 65 -2.85 -10.23 -11.48
C ARG A 65 -1.68 -9.35 -11.09
N GLN A 66 -0.80 -9.11 -12.05
CA GLN A 66 0.25 -8.11 -11.95
C GLN A 66 -0.34 -6.70 -12.09
N LEU A 67 0.08 -5.79 -11.22
CA LEU A 67 -0.46 -4.43 -11.10
C LEU A 67 0.68 -3.42 -10.99
N GLY A 68 0.43 -2.18 -11.43
CA GLY A 68 1.44 -1.11 -11.42
C GLY A 68 2.48 -1.17 -12.54
N GLY A 69 2.50 -2.24 -13.34
CA GLY A 69 3.52 -2.42 -14.38
C GLY A 69 4.91 -2.65 -13.77
N TYR A 70 5.95 -2.34 -14.55
CA TYR A 70 7.35 -2.56 -14.19
C TYR A 70 7.74 -1.98 -12.82
N ASP A 71 8.30 -2.81 -11.94
CA ASP A 71 9.11 -2.38 -10.79
C ASP A 71 10.14 -3.47 -10.44
N VAL A 72 11.42 -3.13 -10.64
CA VAL A 72 12.60 -3.89 -10.25
C VAL A 72 13.35 -3.01 -9.26
N PHE A 73 13.39 -3.44 -8.01
CA PHE A 73 14.01 -2.67 -6.94
C PHE A 73 15.53 -2.85 -6.91
N TYR A 74 16.24 -1.75 -7.04
CA TYR A 74 17.70 -1.71 -6.91
C TYR A 74 18.08 -0.97 -5.62
N TYR A 75 18.71 -1.68 -4.68
CA TYR A 75 19.33 -1.05 -3.50
C TYR A 75 20.32 0.06 -3.88
N ALA A 76 20.96 -0.06 -5.06
CA ALA A 76 21.85 0.95 -5.63
C ALA A 76 21.19 2.32 -5.80
N CYS A 77 19.87 2.39 -6.02
CA CYS A 77 19.12 3.63 -6.20
C CYS A 77 18.82 4.39 -4.89
N PHE A 78 19.14 3.83 -3.71
CA PHE A 78 19.14 4.62 -2.46
C PHE A 78 20.32 5.60 -2.38
N ILE A 79 21.37 5.38 -3.18
CA ILE A 79 22.53 6.27 -3.27
C ILE A 79 22.27 7.26 -4.42
N PRO A 80 22.19 8.58 -4.15
CA PRO A 80 22.00 9.58 -5.19
C PRO A 80 23.09 9.48 -6.27
N ASN A 81 22.69 9.55 -7.55
CA ASN A 81 23.59 9.50 -8.71
C ASN A 81 24.45 8.23 -8.83
N ASN A 82 23.99 7.08 -8.32
CA ASN A 82 24.68 5.82 -8.51
C ASN A 82 24.57 5.34 -9.98
N PRO A 83 25.69 5.19 -10.72
CA PRO A 83 25.67 4.77 -12.12
C PRO A 83 25.17 3.32 -12.32
N ASP A 84 25.09 2.52 -11.26
CA ASP A 84 24.50 1.17 -11.30
C ASP A 84 22.96 1.17 -11.17
N CYS A 85 22.32 2.34 -11.02
CA CYS A 85 20.86 2.51 -11.03
C CYS A 85 20.36 2.70 -12.48
N PRO A 86 19.56 1.79 -13.05
CA PRO A 86 19.15 1.88 -14.46
C PRO A 86 18.21 3.07 -14.72
N PRO A 87 18.30 3.70 -15.91
CA PRO A 87 17.47 4.84 -16.28
C PRO A 87 16.03 4.41 -16.60
N GLY A 88 15.07 4.92 -15.83
CA GLY A 88 13.63 4.68 -16.00
C GLY A 88 12.86 5.24 -14.81
N PRO A 89 11.51 5.32 -14.87
CA PRO A 89 10.72 5.67 -13.70
C PRO A 89 10.84 4.55 -12.64
N ASN A 90 11.78 4.70 -11.70
CA ASN A 90 12.03 3.76 -10.60
C ASN A 90 11.07 4.05 -9.41
N LEU A 91 9.77 4.10 -9.68
CA LEU A 91 8.77 4.15 -8.60
C LEU A 91 8.63 2.74 -8.04
N THR A 92 8.97 2.54 -6.76
CA THR A 92 8.68 1.27 -6.09
C THR A 92 7.17 1.08 -6.05
N ALA A 93 6.68 0.16 -6.85
CA ALA A 93 5.30 -0.26 -7.01
C ALA A 93 5.11 -1.69 -6.49
N ASP A 94 6.06 -2.27 -5.77
CA ASP A 94 5.76 -3.52 -5.09
C ASP A 94 4.69 -3.35 -4.00
N PHE A 95 4.03 -4.46 -3.71
CA PHE A 95 3.03 -4.51 -2.66
C PHE A 95 3.71 -4.65 -1.30
N GLY A 96 3.60 -3.61 -0.48
CA GLY A 96 4.22 -3.52 0.84
C GLY A 96 3.28 -3.84 2.00
N GLU A 97 2.05 -4.26 1.71
CA GLU A 97 1.05 -4.66 2.70
C GLU A 97 0.43 -6.01 2.31
N ALA A 98 -0.57 -6.47 3.06
CA ALA A 98 -1.29 -7.70 2.77
C ALA A 98 -2.70 -7.37 2.28
N PRO A 99 -3.27 -8.20 1.39
CA PRO A 99 -4.55 -7.88 0.79
C PRO A 99 -5.66 -8.07 1.83
N MET A 100 -6.54 -7.10 1.92
CA MET A 100 -7.77 -7.20 2.70
C MET A 100 -8.85 -7.84 1.85
N LEU A 101 -9.53 -8.87 2.37
CA LEU A 101 -10.75 -9.39 1.77
C LEU A 101 -11.97 -8.66 2.34
N LEU A 102 -12.81 -8.12 1.47
CA LEU A 102 -14.06 -7.48 1.88
C LEU A 102 -15.20 -7.74 0.90
N THR A 103 -16.43 -7.62 1.40
CA THR A 103 -17.65 -7.74 0.60
C THR A 103 -18.24 -6.36 0.33
N ILE A 104 -18.30 -5.99 -0.95
CA ILE A 104 -18.92 -4.76 -1.43
C ILE A 104 -20.30 -5.04 -2.04
N HIS A 105 -21.09 -3.99 -2.20
CA HIS A 105 -22.45 -4.06 -2.77
C HIS A 105 -22.65 -3.08 -3.92
N PRO A 106 -21.80 -3.11 -4.97
CA PRO A 106 -21.93 -2.21 -6.12
C PRO A 106 -23.30 -2.38 -6.77
N ASN A 107 -24.04 -1.28 -6.87
CA ASN A 107 -25.41 -1.26 -7.40
C ASN A 107 -26.35 -2.28 -6.71
N GLY A 108 -26.14 -2.54 -5.42
CA GLY A 108 -26.94 -3.46 -4.62
C GLY A 108 -26.63 -4.95 -4.83
N ARG A 109 -25.63 -5.30 -5.65
CA ARG A 109 -25.21 -6.69 -5.86
C ARG A 109 -23.99 -7.01 -5.00
N ARG A 110 -24.07 -8.08 -4.23
CA ARG A 110 -22.95 -8.59 -3.43
C ARG A 110 -21.78 -8.98 -4.36
N ARG A 111 -20.58 -8.50 -4.05
CA ARG A 111 -19.33 -8.87 -4.71
C ARG A 111 -18.21 -8.89 -3.67
N ASP A 112 -17.46 -9.98 -3.62
CA ASP A 112 -16.29 -10.07 -2.75
C ASP A 112 -15.05 -9.59 -3.53
N ILE A 113 -14.22 -8.76 -2.89
CA ILE A 113 -13.03 -8.17 -3.50
C ILE A 113 -11.81 -8.31 -2.57
N ALA A 114 -10.63 -8.44 -3.17
CA ALA A 114 -9.35 -8.27 -2.51
C ALA A 114 -8.84 -6.85 -2.75
N VAL A 115 -8.47 -6.13 -1.69
CA VAL A 115 -7.97 -4.75 -1.78
C VAL A 115 -6.58 -4.64 -1.18
N ALA A 116 -5.71 -3.94 -1.90
CA ALA A 116 -4.31 -3.75 -1.57
C ALA A 116 -3.87 -2.34 -1.94
N VAL A 117 -3.02 -1.72 -1.12
CA VAL A 117 -2.41 -0.42 -1.38
C VAL A 117 -0.92 -0.61 -1.66
N GLN A 118 -0.56 -0.25 -2.88
CA GLN A 118 0.75 -0.42 -3.44
C GLN A 118 1.70 0.69 -2.96
N LYS A 119 3.01 0.43 -2.97
CA LYS A 119 4.02 1.45 -2.68
C LYS A 119 4.05 2.60 -3.69
N SER A 120 3.41 2.44 -4.85
CA SER A 120 3.16 3.52 -5.80
C SER A 120 2.15 4.56 -5.28
N GLY A 121 1.44 4.24 -4.19
CA GLY A 121 0.33 5.03 -3.64
C GLY A 121 -1.03 4.67 -4.22
N PHE A 122 -1.09 3.71 -5.16
CA PHE A 122 -2.35 3.22 -5.70
C PHE A 122 -3.00 2.17 -4.80
N ALA A 123 -4.26 2.38 -4.45
CA ALA A 123 -5.15 1.36 -3.94
C ALA A 123 -5.80 0.62 -5.11
N TRP A 124 -5.75 -0.71 -5.08
CA TRP A 124 -6.31 -1.60 -6.09
C TRP A 124 -7.36 -2.51 -5.48
N ALA A 125 -8.49 -2.66 -6.16
CA ALA A 125 -9.50 -3.65 -5.82
C ALA A 125 -9.67 -4.65 -6.94
N LEU A 126 -9.48 -5.93 -6.63
CA LEU A 126 -9.67 -7.04 -7.55
C LEU A 126 -10.85 -7.89 -7.12
N ASP A 127 -11.56 -8.44 -8.10
CA ASP A 127 -12.56 -9.46 -7.87
C ASP A 127 -11.89 -10.69 -7.24
N ARG A 128 -12.51 -11.19 -6.16
CA ARG A 128 -11.98 -12.33 -5.42
C ARG A 128 -11.84 -13.59 -6.29
N ASP A 129 -12.77 -13.83 -7.19
CA ASP A 129 -12.92 -15.13 -7.85
C ASP A 129 -12.08 -15.24 -9.13
N ASN A 130 -11.84 -14.11 -9.81
CA ASN A 130 -11.14 -14.12 -11.10
C ASN A 130 -10.00 -13.08 -11.23
N GLY A 131 -9.79 -12.23 -10.22
CA GLY A 131 -8.75 -11.20 -10.24
C GLY A 131 -9.02 -10.03 -11.18
N ASP A 132 -10.25 -9.85 -11.69
CA ASP A 132 -10.64 -8.68 -12.49
C ASP A 132 -10.59 -7.39 -11.70
N ILE A 133 -10.02 -6.35 -12.30
CA ILE A 133 -9.97 -5.03 -11.68
C ILE A 133 -11.39 -4.51 -11.51
N VAL A 134 -11.77 -4.25 -10.26
CA VAL A 134 -13.05 -3.63 -9.90
C VAL A 134 -12.90 -2.11 -9.94
N TRP A 135 -11.87 -1.60 -9.27
CA TRP A 135 -11.50 -0.19 -9.29
C TRP A 135 -10.04 -0.04 -8.89
N PHE A 136 -9.48 1.13 -9.18
CA PHE A 136 -8.19 1.56 -8.66
C PHE A 136 -8.21 3.06 -8.38
N LYS A 137 -7.43 3.52 -7.41
CA LYS A 137 -7.35 4.92 -7.02
C LYS A 137 -5.96 5.28 -6.53
N LEU A 138 -5.42 6.40 -7.01
CA LEU A 138 -4.26 7.03 -6.37
C LEU A 138 -4.69 7.62 -5.02
N ALA A 139 -4.29 6.97 -3.92
CA ALA A 139 -4.63 7.37 -2.55
C ALA A 139 -3.71 8.48 -2.03
N GLY A 140 -2.49 8.57 -2.54
CA GLY A 140 -1.52 9.61 -2.22
C GLY A 140 -0.21 9.41 -2.99
N PRO A 141 0.83 10.21 -2.72
CA PRO A 141 2.14 10.03 -3.35
C PRO A 141 2.76 8.67 -3.00
N GLY A 142 3.47 8.10 -3.96
CA GLY A 142 4.43 7.02 -3.70
C GLY A 142 5.74 7.56 -3.09
N GLY A 143 6.79 6.77 -3.13
CA GLY A 143 8.13 7.18 -2.70
C GLY A 143 9.10 6.01 -2.74
N ILE A 144 10.38 6.24 -2.48
CA ILE A 144 11.40 5.17 -2.51
C ILE A 144 11.24 4.13 -1.40
N ILE A 145 10.57 4.51 -0.30
CA ILE A 145 10.16 3.59 0.78
C ILE A 145 8.66 3.24 0.63
N GLY A 146 7.98 3.84 -0.35
CA GLY A 146 6.58 3.58 -0.71
C GLY A 146 5.56 4.62 -0.24
N GLY A 147 4.38 4.55 -0.83
CA GLY A 147 3.13 5.20 -0.43
C GLY A 147 2.40 4.33 0.58
N GLY A 148 1.72 3.27 0.13
CA GLY A 148 1.11 2.25 1.01
C GLY A 148 2.13 1.19 1.45
N ILE A 149 2.31 1.02 2.76
CA ILE A 149 3.26 0.07 3.35
C ILE A 149 2.82 -0.43 4.72
N TRP A 150 3.29 -1.63 5.08
CA TRP A 150 3.16 -2.32 6.38
C TRP A 150 1.76 -2.81 6.73
N GLY A 151 0.69 -2.11 6.36
CA GLY A 151 -0.66 -2.63 6.57
C GLY A 151 -1.78 -1.60 6.53
N ALA A 152 -2.77 -1.89 5.70
CA ALA A 152 -4.08 -1.26 5.69
C ALA A 152 -5.08 -2.00 6.61
N ALA A 153 -6.20 -1.33 6.90
CA ALA A 153 -7.31 -1.89 7.66
C ALA A 153 -8.65 -1.58 6.99
N THR A 154 -9.69 -2.32 7.33
CA THR A 154 -11.05 -2.06 6.83
C THR A 154 -12.09 -2.27 7.92
N ASP A 155 -13.20 -1.52 7.85
CA ASP A 155 -14.42 -1.77 8.62
C ASP A 155 -15.52 -2.45 7.75
N GLY A 156 -15.14 -2.93 6.56
CA GLY A 156 -16.03 -3.53 5.56
C GLY A 156 -16.76 -2.52 4.67
N ARG A 157 -16.74 -1.23 5.00
CA ARG A 157 -17.32 -0.15 4.17
C ARG A 157 -16.26 0.80 3.63
N SER A 158 -15.18 0.97 4.39
CA SER A 158 -14.06 1.81 4.06
C SER A 158 -12.76 1.04 4.16
N VAL A 159 -11.81 1.44 3.34
CA VAL A 159 -10.42 0.97 3.36
C VAL A 159 -9.59 2.10 3.93
N PHE A 160 -8.85 1.83 4.99
CA PHE A 160 -7.97 2.77 5.66
C PHE A 160 -6.53 2.35 5.37
N THR A 161 -5.70 3.30 4.95
CA THR A 161 -4.28 3.04 4.68
C THR A 161 -3.44 4.22 5.13
N ASN A 162 -2.16 3.96 5.36
CA ASN A 162 -1.15 4.98 5.53
C ASN A 162 -0.49 5.28 4.18
N ILE A 163 -0.20 6.56 3.95
CA ILE A 163 0.64 7.03 2.86
C ILE A 163 1.90 7.62 3.50
N ALA A 164 3.00 6.88 3.43
CA ALA A 164 4.23 7.22 4.14
C ALA A 164 4.84 8.54 3.68
N ASN A 165 4.80 8.81 2.37
CA ASN A 165 5.34 10.01 1.73
C ASN A 165 6.83 10.25 2.04
N SER A 166 7.66 9.21 1.93
CA SER A 166 9.07 9.23 2.34
C SER A 166 9.94 10.27 1.63
N ASN A 167 9.51 10.73 0.46
CA ASN A 167 10.23 11.70 -0.36
C ASN A 167 9.82 13.15 -0.05
N ASN A 168 8.91 13.37 0.91
CA ASN A 168 8.33 14.67 1.22
C ASN A 168 7.65 15.34 0.01
N GLU A 169 7.01 14.55 -0.85
CA GLU A 169 6.28 15.06 -2.01
C GLU A 169 5.08 15.89 -1.57
N LYS A 170 4.68 16.84 -2.41
CA LYS A 170 3.50 17.65 -2.14
C LYS A 170 2.23 16.79 -2.21
N PHE A 171 1.59 16.57 -1.08
CA PHE A 171 0.37 15.78 -0.93
C PHE A 171 -0.84 16.70 -0.66
N THR A 172 -1.77 16.76 -1.61
CA THR A 172 -3.07 17.43 -1.46
C THR A 172 -4.08 16.54 -0.72
N LEU A 173 -4.60 17.04 0.39
CA LEU A 173 -5.52 16.34 1.28
C LEU A 173 -6.98 16.52 0.85
N ALA A 174 -7.71 15.41 0.71
CA ALA A 174 -9.16 15.41 0.55
C ALA A 174 -9.89 15.43 1.91
N PRO A 175 -11.06 16.09 2.01
CA PRO A 175 -11.69 16.95 1.01
C PRO A 175 -11.20 18.41 1.05
N SER A 176 -10.30 18.75 1.99
CA SER A 176 -9.95 20.14 2.32
C SER A 176 -9.15 20.89 1.24
N ASN A 177 -8.51 20.19 0.30
CA ASN A 177 -7.53 20.70 -0.66
C ASN A 177 -6.30 21.38 -0.02
N LEU A 178 -6.10 21.21 1.29
CA LEU A 178 -4.86 21.63 1.95
C LEU A 178 -3.70 20.74 1.49
N THR A 179 -2.48 21.28 1.47
CA THR A 179 -1.30 20.54 1.03
C THR A 179 -0.34 20.33 2.18
N THR A 180 0.21 19.12 2.30
CA THR A 180 1.28 18.76 3.24
C THR A 180 2.46 18.16 2.48
N THR A 181 3.64 18.13 3.11
CA THR A 181 4.77 17.31 2.67
C THR A 181 5.01 16.12 3.61
N ALA A 182 4.28 16.04 4.72
CA ALA A 182 4.32 14.91 5.64
C ALA A 182 3.62 13.67 5.05
N GLY A 183 3.75 12.53 5.72
CA GLY A 183 2.85 11.40 5.49
C GLY A 183 1.41 11.72 5.89
N ALA A 184 0.46 10.91 5.45
CA ALA A 184 -0.95 11.05 5.84
C ALA A 184 -1.64 9.70 5.95
N TRP A 185 -2.79 9.66 6.63
CA TRP A 185 -3.69 8.53 6.64
C TRP A 185 -4.89 8.82 5.74
N VAL A 186 -5.34 7.83 4.99
CA VAL A 186 -6.35 7.97 3.94
C VAL A 186 -7.45 6.95 4.15
N ALA A 187 -8.70 7.38 3.97
CA ALA A 187 -9.84 6.48 3.86
C ALA A 187 -10.42 6.52 2.45
N LEU A 188 -10.69 5.33 1.91
CA LEU A 188 -11.36 5.13 0.63
C LEU A 188 -12.69 4.42 0.85
N ASP A 189 -13.69 4.76 0.05
CA ASP A 189 -14.93 3.98 -0.04
C ASP A 189 -14.64 2.63 -0.69
N ALA A 190 -15.07 1.54 -0.06
CA ALA A 190 -14.79 0.20 -0.53
C ALA A 190 -15.46 -0.13 -1.88
N ASN A 191 -16.63 0.45 -2.17
CA ASN A 191 -17.36 0.15 -3.40
C ASN A 191 -16.75 0.82 -4.63
N SER A 192 -16.24 2.04 -4.46
CA SER A 192 -15.86 2.93 -5.57
C SER A 192 -14.39 3.31 -5.59
N GLY A 193 -13.65 3.09 -4.50
CA GLY A 193 -12.29 3.58 -4.33
C GLY A 193 -12.20 5.10 -4.16
N ASN A 194 -13.31 5.82 -4.00
CA ASN A 194 -13.25 7.27 -3.81
C ASN A 194 -12.65 7.62 -2.45
N ILE A 195 -11.75 8.62 -2.42
CA ILE A 195 -11.18 9.11 -1.17
C ILE A 195 -12.27 9.84 -0.39
N LEU A 196 -12.55 9.35 0.82
CA LEU A 196 -13.53 9.93 1.76
C LEU A 196 -12.89 11.06 2.57
N TRP A 197 -11.68 10.82 3.06
CA TRP A 197 -10.88 11.79 3.78
C TRP A 197 -9.40 11.41 3.76
N SER A 198 -8.56 12.39 4.04
CA SER A 198 -7.14 12.20 4.32
C SER A 198 -6.70 13.16 5.41
N THR A 199 -5.86 12.68 6.32
CA THR A 199 -5.39 13.41 7.50
C THR A 199 -3.88 13.36 7.54
N ALA A 200 -3.23 14.51 7.35
CA ALA A 200 -1.78 14.63 7.47
C ALA A 200 -1.31 14.25 8.87
N ASN A 201 -0.13 13.64 8.96
CA ASN A 201 0.55 13.38 10.22
C ASN A 201 0.85 14.72 10.93
N PRO A 202 0.21 15.03 12.08
CA PRO A 202 0.40 16.30 12.78
C PRO A 202 1.82 16.51 13.31
N SER A 203 2.62 15.45 13.42
CA SER A 203 4.04 15.55 13.75
C SER A 203 4.90 16.13 12.62
N ASN A 204 4.32 16.35 11.44
CA ASN A 204 5.03 16.77 10.23
C ASN A 204 6.17 15.79 9.86
N ASP A 205 5.87 14.49 9.96
CA ASP A 205 6.78 13.37 9.70
C ASP A 205 6.08 12.32 8.81
N ASN A 206 6.81 11.29 8.40
CA ASN A 206 6.28 10.20 7.59
C ASN A 206 5.17 9.44 8.33
N ALA A 207 4.29 8.79 7.58
CA ALA A 207 3.23 7.92 8.10
C ALA A 207 3.54 6.46 7.72
N MET A 208 4.60 5.91 8.29
CA MET A 208 5.07 4.57 7.92
C MET A 208 4.34 3.44 8.64
N GLY A 209 3.85 3.66 9.86
CA GLY A 209 3.20 2.59 10.61
C GLY A 209 1.88 2.13 9.98
N PRO A 210 1.51 0.85 10.13
CA PRO A 210 0.23 0.35 9.65
C PRO A 210 -0.92 0.99 10.44
N VAL A 211 -2.12 0.95 9.86
CA VAL A 211 -3.33 1.48 10.52
C VAL A 211 -4.16 0.36 11.13
N THR A 212 -4.96 0.70 12.14
CA THR A 212 -5.88 -0.24 12.78
C THR A 212 -7.25 0.39 12.92
N ALA A 213 -8.29 -0.29 12.45
CA ALA A 213 -9.67 0.17 12.60
C ALA A 213 -10.42 -0.67 13.64
N ALA A 214 -11.03 -0.02 14.63
CA ALA A 214 -11.91 -0.67 15.60
C ALA A 214 -12.99 0.30 16.10
N ASN A 215 -14.24 -0.17 16.19
CA ASN A 215 -15.37 0.57 16.77
C ASN A 215 -15.54 2.01 16.22
N GLY A 216 -15.36 2.20 14.91
CA GLY A 216 -15.50 3.50 14.25
C GLY A 216 -14.32 4.46 14.50
N VAL A 217 -13.21 3.95 15.01
CA VAL A 217 -11.96 4.69 15.23
C VAL A 217 -10.83 4.05 14.43
N VAL A 218 -9.99 4.88 13.83
CA VAL A 218 -8.73 4.49 13.18
C VAL A 218 -7.57 4.92 14.07
N PHE A 219 -6.73 3.97 14.43
CA PHE A 219 -5.52 4.20 15.22
C PHE A 219 -4.30 4.15 14.32
N ALA A 220 -3.40 5.11 14.50
CA ALA A 220 -2.15 5.15 13.75
C ALA A 220 -1.02 5.84 14.53
N GLY A 221 0.15 5.22 14.53
CA GLY A 221 1.36 5.76 15.14
C GLY A 221 2.13 6.69 14.21
N SER A 222 2.82 7.66 14.79
CA SER A 222 3.82 8.48 14.10
C SER A 222 5.23 7.99 14.43
N VAL A 223 6.10 8.10 13.43
CA VAL A 223 7.53 7.78 13.57
C VAL A 223 8.37 8.95 14.08
N ALA A 224 7.73 10.06 14.44
CA ALA A 224 8.40 11.18 15.08
C ALA A 224 9.06 10.76 16.41
N PRO A 225 10.10 11.47 16.89
CA PRO A 225 10.85 11.07 18.09
C PRO A 225 10.01 10.90 19.35
N ASN A 226 8.96 11.70 19.54
CA ASN A 226 8.02 11.57 20.66
C ASN A 226 6.93 10.50 20.44
N GLY A 227 6.90 9.91 19.23
CA GLY A 227 5.99 8.90 18.71
C GLY A 227 4.56 9.00 19.22
N PRO A 228 3.82 10.05 18.82
CA PRO A 228 2.41 10.14 19.15
C PRO A 228 1.62 9.03 18.48
N ILE A 229 0.68 8.47 19.24
CA ILE A 229 -0.42 7.67 18.73
C ILE A 229 -1.62 8.60 18.49
N TYR A 230 -2.27 8.46 17.34
CA TYR A 230 -3.46 9.21 16.98
C TYR A 230 -4.67 8.28 16.88
N ALA A 231 -5.78 8.71 17.49
CA ALA A 231 -7.08 8.10 17.26
C ALA A 231 -7.93 9.05 16.43
N MET A 232 -8.42 8.56 15.29
CA MET A 232 -9.17 9.35 14.31
C MET A 232 -10.56 8.75 14.12
N SER A 233 -11.56 9.60 13.91
CA SER A 233 -12.89 9.16 13.47
C SER A 233 -12.78 8.44 12.14
N ALA A 234 -13.20 7.17 12.07
CA ALA A 234 -13.21 6.39 10.83
C ALA A 234 -14.08 7.06 9.74
N LYS A 235 -15.12 7.79 10.15
CA LYS A 235 -16.03 8.47 9.22
C LYS A 235 -15.44 9.74 8.61
N THR A 236 -14.58 10.46 9.34
CA THR A 236 -14.23 11.84 8.97
C THR A 236 -12.74 12.15 8.98
N GLY A 237 -11.89 11.24 9.45
CA GLY A 237 -10.45 11.48 9.61
C GLY A 237 -10.10 12.48 10.72
N LYS A 238 -11.10 12.99 11.46
CA LYS A 238 -10.85 13.97 12.52
C LYS A 238 -10.16 13.27 13.69
N ILE A 239 -9.04 13.82 14.13
CA ILE A 239 -8.34 13.37 15.34
C ILE A 239 -9.26 13.61 16.55
N LEU A 240 -9.59 12.53 17.24
CA LEU A 240 -10.39 12.50 18.46
C LEU A 240 -9.51 12.78 19.67
N TRP A 241 -8.34 12.15 19.70
CA TRP A 241 -7.30 12.36 20.71
C TRP A 241 -5.94 11.92 20.17
N SER A 242 -4.89 12.38 20.84
CA SER A 242 -3.52 11.92 20.64
C SER A 242 -2.82 11.74 21.98
N ASN A 243 -1.80 10.88 22.02
CA ASN A 243 -0.95 10.73 23.19
C ASN A 243 0.49 10.43 22.78
N ASN A 244 1.46 11.07 23.45
CA ASN A 244 2.88 10.81 23.20
C ASN A 244 3.29 9.53 23.92
N THR A 245 3.85 8.57 23.18
CA THR A 245 4.33 7.31 23.77
C THR A 245 5.77 7.42 24.27
N GLY A 246 6.49 8.48 23.88
CA GLY A 246 7.85 8.79 24.33
C GLY A 246 8.96 8.22 23.43
N ALA A 247 8.60 7.47 22.39
CA ALA A 247 9.51 6.97 21.37
C ALA A 247 8.73 6.64 20.09
N THR A 248 9.43 6.50 18.95
CA THR A 248 8.87 6.20 17.62
C THR A 248 7.89 5.01 17.61
N VAL A 249 6.81 5.13 16.82
CA VAL A 249 5.79 4.06 16.67
C VAL A 249 5.75 3.59 15.22
N TYR A 250 6.44 2.49 14.93
CA TYR A 250 6.42 1.81 13.64
C TYR A 250 5.43 0.64 13.59
N GLY A 251 5.16 0.02 14.74
CA GLY A 251 4.29 -1.15 14.84
C GLY A 251 2.80 -0.80 14.77
N GLY A 252 1.99 -1.79 14.38
CA GLY A 252 0.55 -1.68 14.42
C GLY A 252 -0.03 -1.69 15.83
N VAL A 253 -1.30 -1.29 15.91
CA VAL A 253 -2.06 -1.27 17.15
C VAL A 253 -2.91 -2.54 17.21
N SER A 254 -2.88 -3.25 18.33
CA SER A 254 -3.86 -4.29 18.61
C SER A 254 -4.98 -3.71 19.46
N ALA A 255 -6.23 -3.90 19.06
CA ALA A 255 -7.40 -3.43 19.80
C ALA A 255 -8.22 -4.63 20.30
N GLY A 256 -8.51 -4.67 21.60
CA GLY A 256 -9.26 -5.77 22.21
C GLY A 256 -9.54 -5.52 23.68
N TYR A 257 -10.65 -6.09 24.17
CA TYR A 257 -11.05 -6.01 25.59
C TYR A 257 -11.16 -4.57 26.14
N GLY A 258 -11.56 -3.61 25.30
CA GLY A 258 -11.67 -2.20 25.68
C GLY A 258 -10.33 -1.46 25.77
N CYS A 259 -9.23 -2.10 25.38
CA CYS A 259 -7.89 -1.53 25.37
C CYS A 259 -7.29 -1.51 23.97
N ILE A 260 -6.27 -0.67 23.79
CA ILE A 260 -5.33 -0.76 22.68
C ILE A 260 -3.94 -1.11 23.23
N TYR A 261 -3.18 -1.85 22.44
CA TYR A 261 -1.82 -2.29 22.76
C TYR A 261 -0.93 -1.97 21.57
N LEU A 262 0.23 -1.38 21.84
CA LEU A 262 1.20 -1.01 20.81
C LEU A 262 2.61 -1.07 21.40
N GLY A 263 3.59 -1.33 20.55
CA GLY A 263 5.01 -1.23 20.87
C GLY A 263 5.61 0.05 20.30
N ASN A 264 6.55 0.65 21.03
CA ASN A 264 7.32 1.81 20.57
C ASN A 264 8.83 1.59 20.78
N GLY A 265 9.65 2.46 20.16
CA GLY A 265 11.11 2.44 20.34
C GLY A 265 11.89 1.77 19.21
N TYR A 266 11.28 1.49 18.06
CA TYR A 266 12.01 1.03 16.88
C TYR A 266 12.76 2.21 16.25
N ILE A 267 14.09 2.17 16.27
CA ILE A 267 14.93 3.17 15.60
C ILE A 267 15.25 2.66 14.19
N TYR A 268 14.78 3.37 13.17
CA TYR A 268 15.36 3.25 11.83
C TYR A 268 16.75 3.88 11.90
N ILE A 269 17.80 3.05 11.99
CA ILE A 269 19.17 3.53 11.93
C ILE A 269 19.42 3.94 10.48
N TYR A 270 19.47 5.24 10.20
CA TYR A 270 20.25 5.71 9.06
C TYR A 270 21.70 5.36 9.39
N LEU A 271 22.29 4.41 8.66
CA LEU A 271 23.74 4.37 8.56
C LEU A 271 24.13 5.68 7.88
N ALA A 272 24.52 6.66 8.69
CA ALA A 272 25.16 7.86 8.20
C ALA A 272 26.40 7.44 7.42
N GLN A 273 26.42 7.75 6.11
CA GLN A 273 27.67 7.96 5.38
C GLN A 273 28.03 9.43 5.45
#